data_AF-A0A450SDV3-F1
#
_entry.id   AF-A0A450SDV3-F1
#
_cell.length_a   1.000
_cell.length_b   1.000
_cell.length_c   1.000
_cell.angle_alpha   90.00
_cell.angle_beta   90.00
_cell.angle_gamma   90.00
#
_symmetry.space_group_name_H-M   'P 1'
#
loop_
_entity.id
_entity.type
_entity.pdbx_description
1 polymer ?
#
loop_
_entity_poly.entity_id
_entity_poly.type
_entity_poly.pdbx_seq_one_letter_code
_entity_poly.pdbx_strand_id
1 'polypeptide(L)'
;MQHNRPSSDISQGTLTSLLRRDLELGIAMAEDPDNAGLPDLAIRVTTMHSPWFSRTCRVCRDKFREGDLVRLCPRCGEPYHDDGQYALHCWKRRMEEKGGCLSCDWQSTNPPSEQGLESSLSENRILHASPPESIVTQFIEGVETIWRPHGEQKVFKVPVGSNLIGRNCPWCRFRVRAGDWVVKCPCGKDCGTFFHQDIFRHLTCWNEWNGVAGNDYCPTTGAEYISSVES
;
A
#
# COMPACT_ATOMS: atom_id res chain seq x y z
N MET A 1 -39.33 -12.10 -50.46
CA MET A 1 -38.73 -11.64 -49.19
C MET A 1 -37.23 -11.82 -49.30
N GLN A 2 -36.49 -10.74 -49.55
CA GLN A 2 -35.03 -10.79 -49.67
C GLN A 2 -34.44 -10.68 -48.26
N HIS A 3 -33.77 -11.75 -47.81
CA HIS A 3 -33.01 -11.74 -46.57
C HIS A 3 -31.67 -11.04 -46.83
N ASN A 4 -31.55 -9.78 -46.41
CA ASN A 4 -30.27 -9.10 -46.29
C ASN A 4 -29.41 -9.84 -45.26
N ARG A 5 -28.42 -10.61 -45.72
CA ARG A 5 -27.36 -11.13 -44.85
C ARG A 5 -26.36 -10.00 -44.61
N PRO A 6 -26.12 -9.56 -43.36
CA PRO A 6 -25.07 -8.60 -43.09
C PRO A 6 -23.72 -9.21 -43.48
N SER A 7 -22.99 -8.52 -44.36
CA SER A 7 -21.66 -8.91 -44.82
C SER A 7 -20.70 -8.80 -43.64
N SER A 8 -20.34 -9.94 -43.05
CA SER A 8 -19.45 -10.04 -41.89
C SER A 8 -17.97 -10.07 -42.31
N ASP A 9 -17.53 -9.05 -43.06
CA ASP A 9 -16.10 -8.85 -43.35
C ASP A 9 -15.45 -8.05 -42.21
N ILE A 10 -15.20 -8.73 -41.10
CA ILE A 10 -14.25 -8.22 -40.10
C ILE A 10 -12.86 -8.35 -40.74
N SER A 11 -12.24 -7.22 -41.06
CA SER A 11 -10.90 -7.22 -41.66
C SER A 11 -9.91 -8.01 -40.78
N GLN A 12 -9.04 -8.82 -41.40
CA GLN A 12 -8.02 -9.61 -40.68
C GLN A 12 -7.15 -8.75 -39.74
N GLY A 13 -6.97 -7.46 -40.06
CA GLY A 13 -6.28 -6.51 -39.19
C GLY A 13 -7.01 -6.24 -37.88
N THR A 14 -8.34 -6.14 -37.90
CA THR A 14 -9.18 -5.94 -36.70
C THR A 14 -9.08 -7.14 -35.76
N LEU A 15 -9.18 -8.37 -36.29
CA LEU A 15 -9.09 -9.59 -35.48
C LEU A 15 -7.73 -9.72 -34.78
N THR A 16 -6.64 -9.46 -35.50
CA THR A 16 -5.28 -9.52 -34.94
C THR A 16 -5.09 -8.49 -33.82
N SER A 17 -5.65 -7.28 -33.99
CA SER A 17 -5.58 -6.23 -32.96
C SER A 17 -6.37 -6.60 -31.70
N LEU A 18 -7.53 -7.25 -31.83
CA LEU A 18 -8.34 -7.71 -30.72
C LEU A 18 -7.64 -8.83 -29.95
N LEU A 19 -7.15 -9.85 -30.65
CA LEU A 19 -6.43 -10.96 -30.01
C LEU A 19 -5.18 -10.50 -29.25
N ARG A 20 -4.43 -9.54 -29.80
CA ARG A 20 -3.29 -8.96 -29.09
C ARG A 20 -3.73 -8.26 -27.80
N ARG A 21 -4.78 -7.44 -27.88
CA ARG A 21 -5.33 -6.74 -26.70
C ARG A 21 -5.82 -7.73 -25.64
N ASP A 22 -6.52 -8.79 -26.03
CA ASP A 22 -7.05 -9.79 -25.10
C ASP A 22 -5.92 -10.59 -24.44
N LEU A 23 -4.87 -10.91 -25.20
CA LEU A 23 -3.68 -11.55 -24.66
C LEU A 23 -2.94 -10.65 -23.67
N GLU A 24 -2.73 -9.38 -24.02
CA GLU A 24 -2.09 -8.39 -23.13
C GLU A 24 -2.89 -8.20 -21.84
N LEU A 25 -4.22 -8.12 -21.95
CA LEU A 25 -5.09 -8.06 -20.77
C LEU A 25 -4.98 -9.35 -19.94
N GLY A 26 -4.96 -10.52 -20.56
CA GLY A 26 -4.80 -11.80 -19.88
C GLY A 26 -3.48 -11.91 -19.12
N ILE A 27 -2.38 -11.40 -19.70
CA ILE A 27 -1.08 -11.31 -19.03
C ILE A 27 -1.16 -10.35 -17.84
N ALA A 28 -1.73 -9.16 -18.02
CA ALA A 28 -1.89 -8.19 -16.93
C ALA A 28 -2.75 -8.74 -15.78
N MET A 29 -3.83 -9.47 -16.09
CA MET A 29 -4.67 -10.14 -15.09
C MET A 29 -3.93 -11.26 -14.35
N ALA A 30 -3.02 -11.96 -15.02
CA ALA A 30 -2.18 -12.97 -14.38
C ALA A 30 -1.10 -12.34 -13.47
N GLU A 31 -0.58 -11.17 -13.85
CA GLU A 31 0.46 -10.46 -13.10
C GLU A 31 -0.08 -9.70 -11.89
N ASP A 32 -1.22 -9.00 -11.98
CA ASP A 32 -1.79 -8.23 -10.87
C ASP A 32 -3.33 -8.17 -11.00
N PRO A 33 -4.04 -9.26 -10.63
CA PRO A 33 -5.47 -9.43 -10.93
C PRO A 33 -6.35 -8.32 -10.32
N ASP A 34 -5.98 -7.80 -9.15
CA ASP A 34 -6.75 -6.77 -8.45
C ASP A 34 -6.69 -5.40 -9.14
N ASN A 35 -5.64 -5.15 -9.93
CA ASN A 35 -5.43 -3.88 -10.62
C ASN A 35 -5.56 -3.98 -12.15
N ALA A 36 -5.66 -5.20 -12.68
CA ALA A 36 -5.77 -5.45 -14.10
C ALA A 36 -7.09 -4.92 -14.67
N GLY A 37 -7.03 -4.35 -15.88
CA GLY A 37 -8.20 -3.80 -16.56
C GLY A 37 -8.71 -2.47 -15.99
N LEU A 38 -8.13 -1.95 -14.91
CA LEU A 38 -8.46 -0.63 -14.41
C LEU A 38 -8.00 0.47 -15.40
N PRO A 39 -8.81 1.53 -15.62
CA PRO A 39 -8.43 2.67 -16.46
C PRO A 39 -7.09 3.29 -16.05
N ASP A 40 -6.37 3.93 -16.98
CA ASP A 40 -5.02 4.48 -16.74
C ASP A 40 -4.94 5.35 -15.46
N LEU A 41 -5.94 6.20 -15.24
CA LEU A 41 -5.99 7.12 -14.10
C LEU A 41 -6.72 6.60 -12.86
N ALA A 42 -7.18 5.35 -12.86
CA ALA A 42 -7.83 4.77 -11.69
C ALA A 42 -6.88 4.66 -10.50
N ILE A 43 -7.42 4.79 -9.29
CA ILE A 43 -6.70 4.44 -8.07
C ILE A 43 -6.54 2.92 -8.04
N ARG A 44 -5.34 2.48 -7.75
CA ARG A 44 -4.91 1.08 -7.62
C ARG A 44 -4.54 0.80 -6.17
N VAL A 45 -4.67 -0.45 -5.76
CA VAL A 45 -4.23 -0.91 -4.44
C VAL A 45 -2.94 -1.70 -4.65
N THR A 46 -1.88 -1.35 -3.95
CA THR A 46 -0.64 -2.12 -4.02
C THR A 46 -0.88 -3.51 -3.42
N THR A 47 -0.66 -4.56 -4.21
CA THR A 47 -0.66 -5.95 -3.76
C THR A 47 0.78 -6.49 -3.72
N MET A 48 1.00 -7.70 -3.21
CA MET A 48 2.30 -8.38 -3.34
C MET A 48 2.68 -8.70 -4.79
N HIS A 49 1.70 -8.68 -5.70
CA HIS A 49 1.86 -8.97 -7.11
C HIS A 49 2.07 -7.71 -7.97
N SER A 50 1.71 -6.54 -7.44
CA SER A 50 1.90 -5.28 -8.14
C SER A 50 3.36 -5.03 -8.54
N PRO A 51 3.65 -4.65 -9.80
CA PRO A 51 5.01 -4.35 -10.27
C PRO A 51 5.73 -3.21 -9.52
N TRP A 52 4.97 -2.42 -8.75
CA TRP A 52 5.49 -1.37 -7.89
C TRP A 52 5.67 -1.73 -6.43
N PHE A 53 5.25 -2.91 -6.00
CA PHE A 53 5.48 -3.38 -4.63
C PHE A 53 6.97 -3.27 -4.27
N SER A 54 7.27 -2.72 -3.09
CA SER A 54 8.63 -2.46 -2.57
C SER A 54 9.49 -1.42 -3.33
N ARG A 55 9.03 -0.89 -4.49
CA ARG A 55 9.70 0.22 -5.19
C ARG A 55 9.57 1.50 -4.39
N THR A 56 10.51 2.42 -4.57
CA THR A 56 10.52 3.70 -3.87
C THR A 56 9.79 4.77 -4.67
N CYS A 57 8.78 5.41 -4.07
CA CYS A 57 8.12 6.57 -4.66
C CYS A 57 9.13 7.73 -4.83
N ARG A 58 9.22 8.29 -6.04
CA ARG A 58 10.17 9.38 -6.34
C ARG A 58 9.85 10.70 -5.64
N VAL A 59 8.64 10.85 -5.09
CA VAL A 59 8.18 12.08 -4.41
C VAL A 59 8.46 12.03 -2.90
N CYS A 60 7.86 11.08 -2.16
CA CYS A 60 8.04 11.00 -0.70
C CYS A 60 9.26 10.18 -0.26
N ARG A 61 9.88 9.42 -1.18
CA ARG A 61 10.97 8.46 -0.90
C ARG A 61 10.59 7.27 -0.03
N ASP A 62 9.30 7.03 0.19
CA ASP A 62 8.82 5.82 0.85
C ASP A 62 8.65 4.67 -0.16
N LYS A 63 8.82 3.43 0.32
CA LYS A 63 8.54 2.24 -0.47
C LYS A 63 7.04 1.96 -0.53
N PHE A 64 6.51 1.53 -1.67
CA PHE A 64 5.13 1.04 -1.76
C PHE A 64 4.96 -0.25 -0.94
N ARG A 65 3.92 -0.29 -0.12
CA ARG A 65 3.55 -1.42 0.74
C ARG A 65 2.20 -1.97 0.32
N GLU A 66 1.92 -3.20 0.74
CA GLU A 66 0.60 -3.80 0.59
C GLU A 66 -0.49 -2.87 1.17
N GLY A 67 -1.57 -2.67 0.42
CA GLY A 67 -2.66 -1.78 0.77
C GLY A 67 -2.44 -0.29 0.45
N ASP A 68 -1.23 0.14 0.07
CA ASP A 68 -1.00 1.54 -0.33
C ASP A 68 -1.85 1.88 -1.57
N LEU A 69 -2.59 2.99 -1.51
CA LEU A 69 -3.28 3.54 -2.68
C LEU A 69 -2.31 4.24 -3.63
N VAL A 70 -2.38 3.90 -4.92
CA VAL A 70 -1.41 4.33 -5.93
C VAL A 70 -2.13 4.76 -7.21
N ARG A 71 -1.61 5.81 -7.86
CA ARG A 71 -1.92 6.12 -9.26
C ARG A 71 -0.67 6.00 -10.12
N LEU A 72 -0.86 5.57 -11.36
CA LEU A 72 0.22 5.40 -12.33
C LEU A 72 0.21 6.55 -13.34
N CYS A 73 1.39 6.99 -13.76
CA CYS A 73 1.51 7.90 -14.88
C CYS A 73 0.94 7.22 -16.15
N PRO A 74 -0.04 7.81 -16.85
CA PRO A 74 -0.67 7.17 -18.01
C PRO A 74 0.29 6.94 -19.19
N ARG A 75 1.40 7.69 -19.24
CA ARG A 75 2.39 7.57 -20.33
C ARG A 75 3.46 6.51 -20.08
N CYS A 76 3.93 6.35 -18.84
CA CYS A 76 5.09 5.51 -18.54
C CYS A 76 4.89 4.52 -17.39
N GLY A 77 3.72 4.51 -16.75
CA GLY A 77 3.43 3.61 -15.63
C GLY A 77 4.16 3.94 -14.32
N GLU A 78 4.84 5.09 -14.20
CA GLU A 78 5.52 5.43 -12.93
C GLU A 78 4.49 5.55 -11.79
N PRO A 79 4.67 4.84 -10.67
CA PRO A 79 3.74 4.83 -9.55
C PRO A 79 3.94 6.03 -8.60
N TYR A 80 2.84 6.57 -8.08
CA TYR A 80 2.81 7.61 -7.06
C TYR A 80 1.77 7.27 -5.99
N HIS A 81 2.12 7.50 -4.72
CA HIS A 81 1.14 7.39 -3.65
C HIS A 81 0.00 8.38 -3.85
N ASP A 82 -1.22 7.90 -3.66
CA ASP A 82 -2.43 8.70 -3.60
C ASP A 82 -3.29 8.22 -2.43
N ASP A 83 -2.65 8.17 -1.26
CA ASP A 83 -3.20 7.54 -0.07
C ASP A 83 -3.42 8.58 1.04
N GLY A 84 -4.66 9.09 1.09
CA GLY A 84 -5.06 10.10 2.07
C GLY A 84 -5.09 9.59 3.51
N GLN A 85 -5.26 8.29 3.72
CA GLN A 85 -5.30 7.72 5.08
C GLN A 85 -3.97 7.93 5.82
N TYR A 86 -2.86 7.96 5.09
CA TYR A 86 -1.51 8.13 5.65
C TYR A 86 -0.84 9.45 5.22
N ALA A 87 -1.64 10.41 4.74
CA ALA A 87 -1.19 11.70 4.23
C ALA A 87 -0.14 11.62 3.09
N LEU A 88 -0.22 10.58 2.26
CA LEU A 88 0.68 10.34 1.13
C LEU A 88 0.05 10.81 -0.19
N HIS A 89 -0.11 12.12 -0.34
CA HIS A 89 -0.69 12.76 -1.54
C HIS A 89 0.35 13.04 -2.63
N CYS A 90 1.17 12.04 -2.98
CA CYS A 90 2.32 12.24 -3.89
C CYS A 90 1.88 12.46 -5.34
N TRP A 91 0.81 11.80 -5.77
CA TRP A 91 0.19 12.01 -7.08
C TRP A 91 -0.29 13.47 -7.21
N LYS A 92 -1.19 13.90 -6.32
CA LYS A 92 -1.74 15.26 -6.27
C LYS A 92 -0.64 16.32 -6.30
N ARG A 93 0.31 16.22 -5.37
CA ARG A 93 1.45 17.15 -5.26
C ARG A 93 2.32 17.21 -6.51
N ARG A 94 2.43 16.11 -7.26
CA ARG A 94 3.32 16.07 -8.43
C ARG A 94 2.60 16.44 -9.71
N MET A 95 1.43 15.88 -9.95
CA MET A 95 0.70 16.04 -11.20
C MET A 95 -0.08 17.37 -11.25
N GLU A 96 -0.70 17.78 -10.14
CA GLU A 96 -1.50 19.00 -10.11
C GLU A 96 -0.65 20.24 -9.79
N GLU A 97 0.22 20.17 -8.79
CA GLU A 97 0.99 21.36 -8.36
C GLU A 97 2.25 21.61 -9.22
N LYS A 98 2.91 20.53 -9.68
CA LYS A 98 4.17 20.62 -10.45
C LYS A 98 4.02 20.27 -11.93
N GLY A 99 2.81 19.93 -12.36
CA GLY A 99 2.44 19.86 -13.76
C GLY A 99 2.98 18.67 -14.57
N GLY A 100 3.46 17.57 -13.95
CA GLY A 100 3.81 16.40 -14.75
C GLY A 100 4.61 15.29 -14.06
N CYS A 101 4.87 14.21 -14.80
CA CYS A 101 5.60 13.04 -14.33
C CYS A 101 7.09 13.38 -14.01
N LEU A 102 7.74 12.57 -13.17
CA LEU A 102 9.20 12.65 -12.90
C LEU A 102 10.03 11.75 -13.80
N SER A 103 9.40 10.78 -14.47
CA SER A 103 10.06 9.77 -15.29
C SER A 103 9.88 10.03 -16.80
N CYS A 104 8.92 10.86 -17.18
CA CYS A 104 8.69 11.23 -18.58
C CYS A 104 8.12 12.66 -18.67
N ASP A 105 8.07 13.23 -19.87
CA ASP A 105 7.56 14.58 -20.12
C ASP A 105 6.02 14.65 -20.20
N TRP A 106 5.31 13.69 -19.59
CA TRP A 106 3.85 13.77 -19.55
C TRP A 106 3.42 14.91 -18.62
N GLN A 107 2.61 15.82 -19.16
CA GLN A 107 2.00 16.93 -18.45
C GLN A 107 0.48 16.72 -18.40
N SER A 108 -0.13 17.02 -17.26
CA SER A 108 -1.59 16.98 -17.12
C SER A 108 -2.18 18.21 -17.81
N THR A 109 -2.47 18.12 -19.10
CA THR A 109 -3.01 19.26 -19.88
C THR A 109 -4.45 19.60 -19.50
N ASN A 110 -5.17 18.68 -18.87
CA ASN A 110 -6.46 18.90 -18.21
C ASN A 110 -6.57 17.89 -17.07
N PRO A 111 -6.43 18.27 -15.79
CA PRO A 111 -6.79 17.37 -14.72
C PRO A 111 -8.26 16.99 -14.93
N PRO A 112 -8.64 15.69 -14.97
CA PRO A 112 -10.03 15.31 -15.01
C PRO A 112 -10.73 16.03 -13.86
N SER A 113 -11.82 16.75 -14.15
CA SER A 113 -12.64 17.33 -13.09
C SER A 113 -12.95 16.22 -12.09
N GLU A 114 -12.58 16.41 -10.82
CA GLU A 114 -12.74 15.41 -9.73
C GLU A 114 -14.21 14.94 -9.58
N GLN A 115 -15.17 15.61 -10.24
CA GLN A 115 -16.61 15.38 -10.17
C GLN A 115 -17.11 14.05 -10.77
N GLY A 116 -16.26 13.20 -11.36
CA GLY A 116 -16.72 12.02 -12.11
C GLY A 116 -16.29 10.63 -11.62
N LEU A 117 -15.33 10.50 -10.69
CA LEU A 117 -14.66 9.20 -10.46
C LEU A 117 -14.84 8.59 -9.06
N GLU A 118 -15.27 9.36 -8.05
CA GLU A 118 -15.46 8.81 -6.70
C GLU A 118 -16.63 7.83 -6.59
N SER A 119 -17.58 7.85 -7.54
CA SER A 119 -18.77 6.99 -7.47
C SER A 119 -18.58 5.55 -7.96
N SER A 120 -17.49 5.22 -8.69
CA SER A 120 -17.38 3.88 -9.33
C SER A 120 -16.58 2.84 -8.55
N LEU A 121 -15.78 3.24 -7.54
CA LEU A 121 -15.09 2.27 -6.67
C LEU A 121 -16.05 1.56 -5.70
N SER A 122 -17.29 2.05 -5.60
CA SER A 122 -18.32 1.47 -4.74
C SER A 122 -19.09 0.30 -5.39
N GLU A 123 -19.20 0.27 -6.72
CA GLU A 123 -20.23 -0.54 -7.39
C GLU A 123 -19.78 -1.96 -7.80
N ASN A 124 -18.48 -2.24 -7.87
CA ASN A 124 -17.96 -3.58 -8.20
C ASN A 124 -17.41 -4.36 -7.00
N ARG A 125 -17.60 -3.87 -5.77
CA ARG A 125 -17.55 -4.78 -4.63
C ARG A 125 -18.74 -5.71 -4.79
N ILE A 126 -18.48 -6.99 -5.08
CA ILE A 126 -19.41 -8.07 -4.77
C ILE A 126 -19.98 -7.70 -3.40
N LEU A 127 -21.30 -7.49 -3.33
CA LEU A 127 -22.03 -7.14 -2.11
C LEU A 127 -21.94 -8.31 -1.14
N HIS A 128 -20.74 -8.57 -0.61
CA HIS A 128 -20.56 -9.28 0.61
C HIS A 128 -21.18 -8.39 1.66
N ALA A 129 -22.33 -8.81 2.19
CA ALA A 129 -22.91 -8.20 3.36
C ALA A 129 -21.78 -8.01 4.37
N SER A 130 -21.50 -6.75 4.75
CA SER A 130 -20.49 -6.49 5.76
C SER A 130 -20.86 -7.31 7.00
N PRO A 131 -19.91 -8.06 7.57
CA PRO A 131 -20.20 -8.82 8.78
C PRO A 131 -20.74 -7.87 9.86
N PRO A 132 -21.65 -8.32 10.73
CA PRO A 132 -22.11 -7.53 11.87
C PRO A 132 -20.92 -6.94 12.64
N GLU A 133 -21.02 -5.67 13.04
CA GLU A 133 -19.95 -4.95 13.74
C GLU A 133 -19.45 -5.72 14.97
N SER A 134 -20.35 -6.39 15.69
CA SER A 134 -20.01 -7.24 16.83
C SER A 134 -19.05 -8.39 16.49
N ILE A 135 -19.19 -9.00 15.32
CA ILE A 135 -18.29 -10.08 14.87
C ILE A 135 -16.92 -9.50 14.52
N VAL A 136 -16.88 -8.34 13.88
CA VAL A 136 -15.63 -7.65 13.56
C VAL A 136 -14.89 -7.26 14.85
N THR A 137 -15.60 -6.69 15.83
CA THR A 137 -15.02 -6.35 17.14
C THR A 137 -14.48 -7.58 17.85
N GLN A 138 -15.26 -8.66 17.96
CA GLN A 138 -14.81 -9.91 18.60
C GLN A 138 -13.59 -10.53 17.89
N PHE A 139 -13.57 -10.47 16.56
CA PHE A 139 -12.42 -10.93 15.78
C PHE A 139 -11.19 -10.09 16.08
N ILE A 140 -11.29 -8.76 16.05
CA ILE A 140 -10.17 -7.86 16.36
C ILE A 140 -9.68 -8.10 17.80
N GLU A 141 -10.57 -8.19 18.78
CA GLU A 141 -10.19 -8.51 20.17
C GLU A 141 -9.49 -9.87 20.28
N GLY A 142 -9.97 -10.89 19.58
CA GLY A 142 -9.33 -12.21 19.52
C GLY A 142 -7.94 -12.16 18.89
N VAL A 143 -7.77 -11.38 17.83
CA VAL A 143 -6.48 -11.16 17.16
C VAL A 143 -5.54 -10.40 18.09
N GLU A 144 -5.96 -9.31 18.72
CA GLU A 144 -5.12 -8.51 19.63
C GLU A 144 -4.72 -9.26 20.91
N THR A 145 -5.59 -10.14 21.40
CA THR A 145 -5.29 -10.96 22.59
C THR A 145 -4.20 -11.99 22.32
N ILE A 146 -4.19 -12.59 21.13
CA ILE A 146 -3.19 -13.58 20.71
C ILE A 146 -1.91 -12.90 20.19
N TRP A 147 -2.05 -11.82 19.42
CA TRP A 147 -0.94 -11.14 18.74
C TRP A 147 -0.36 -10.00 19.57
N ARG A 148 -0.01 -10.29 20.82
CA ARG A 148 0.67 -9.32 21.67
C ARG A 148 2.09 -9.09 21.14
N PRO A 149 2.63 -7.85 21.28
CA PRO A 149 4.05 -7.63 21.12
C PRO A 149 4.81 -8.58 22.04
N HIS A 150 5.97 -9.04 21.62
CA HIS A 150 6.88 -9.75 22.51
C HIS A 150 7.18 -8.86 23.73
N GLY A 151 6.96 -9.36 24.94
CA GLY A 151 7.16 -8.64 26.20
C GLY A 151 5.99 -7.72 26.61
N GLU A 152 6.30 -6.68 27.38
CA GLU A 152 5.34 -5.71 27.93
C GLU A 152 5.38 -4.36 27.20
N GLN A 153 6.02 -4.32 26.03
CA GLN A 153 6.23 -3.08 25.31
C GLN A 153 4.89 -2.51 24.79
N LYS A 154 4.66 -1.23 25.12
CA LYS A 154 3.48 -0.51 24.66
C LYS A 154 3.56 -0.25 23.16
N VAL A 155 2.56 -0.74 22.42
CA VAL A 155 2.31 -0.31 21.04
C VAL A 155 1.54 0.99 21.04
N PHE A 156 1.88 1.90 20.14
CA PHE A 156 1.08 3.09 19.91
C PHE A 156 1.04 3.44 18.43
N LYS A 157 -0.08 4.04 18.02
CA LYS A 157 -0.28 4.54 16.67
C LYS A 157 0.41 5.89 16.49
N VAL A 158 1.17 6.06 15.40
CA VAL A 158 1.93 7.29 15.13
C VAL A 158 0.97 8.40 14.66
N PRO A 159 0.85 9.52 15.40
CA PRO A 159 -0.03 10.61 14.99
C PRO A 159 0.55 11.37 13.80
N VAL A 160 -0.32 12.00 13.01
CA VAL A 160 0.08 12.94 11.95
C VAL A 160 0.93 14.06 12.56
N GLY A 161 2.03 14.42 11.90
CA GLY A 161 2.97 15.44 12.39
C GLY A 161 3.97 14.97 13.46
N SER A 162 3.92 13.69 13.85
CA SER A 162 4.91 13.11 14.78
C SER A 162 6.34 13.22 14.24
N ASN A 163 7.31 13.49 15.13
CA ASN A 163 8.75 13.46 14.83
C ASN A 163 9.29 12.03 14.58
N LEU A 164 8.45 11.01 14.69
CA LEU A 164 8.76 9.63 14.30
C LEU A 164 8.58 9.41 12.81
N ILE A 165 7.73 10.20 12.15
CA ILE A 165 7.47 10.07 10.73
C ILE A 165 8.77 10.25 9.96
N GLY A 166 9.05 9.29 9.07
CA GLY A 166 10.23 9.27 8.23
C GLY A 166 11.45 8.57 8.86
N ARG A 167 11.41 8.17 10.13
CA ARG A 167 12.46 7.33 10.73
C ARG A 167 12.43 5.92 10.17
N ASN A 168 13.59 5.31 9.96
CA ASN A 168 13.65 3.93 9.46
C ASN A 168 13.48 2.93 10.60
N CYS A 169 12.63 1.92 10.39
CA CYS A 169 12.65 0.72 11.22
C CYS A 169 13.97 -0.03 10.99
N PRO A 170 14.70 -0.44 12.04
CA PRO A 170 15.99 -1.14 11.89
C PRO A 170 15.84 -2.54 11.28
N TRP A 171 14.65 -3.13 11.36
CA TRP A 171 14.35 -4.46 10.83
C TRP A 171 13.99 -4.42 9.34
N CYS A 172 12.78 -3.95 8.99
CA CYS A 172 12.31 -3.95 7.59
C CYS A 172 12.86 -2.79 6.74
N ARG A 173 13.59 -1.83 7.34
CA ARG A 173 14.12 -0.62 6.69
C ARG A 173 13.08 0.31 6.08
N PHE A 174 11.79 0.04 6.28
CA PHE A 174 10.74 0.97 5.87
C PHE A 174 10.67 2.17 6.82
N ARG A 175 10.25 3.31 6.28
CA ARG A 175 10.08 4.57 7.03
C ARG A 175 8.77 4.56 7.80
N VAL A 176 8.78 4.89 9.08
CA VAL A 176 7.56 5.06 9.88
C VAL A 176 6.68 6.14 9.26
N ARG A 177 5.40 5.86 9.06
CA ARG A 177 4.40 6.79 8.52
C ARG A 177 3.43 7.23 9.62
N ALA A 178 2.67 8.30 9.34
CA ALA A 178 1.48 8.56 10.13
C ALA A 178 0.57 7.33 10.07
N GLY A 179 -0.12 7.00 11.16
CA GLY A 179 -1.04 5.87 11.23
C GLY A 179 -0.39 4.50 11.43
N ASP A 180 0.91 4.33 11.22
CA ASP A 180 1.61 3.08 11.52
C ASP A 180 1.58 2.81 13.04
N TRP A 181 1.47 1.55 13.42
CA TRP A 181 1.64 1.10 14.81
C TRP A 181 3.10 0.76 15.07
N VAL A 182 3.68 1.31 16.14
CA VAL A 182 5.10 1.13 16.46
C VAL A 182 5.34 0.80 17.93
N VAL A 183 6.49 0.18 18.19
CA VAL A 183 7.04 -0.11 19.51
C VAL A 183 8.36 0.63 19.68
N LYS A 184 8.54 1.32 20.82
CA LYS A 184 9.83 1.92 21.21
C LYS A 184 10.77 0.85 21.75
N CYS A 185 12.04 0.87 21.32
CA CYS A 185 13.06 -0.04 21.83
C CYS A 185 13.25 0.11 23.36
N PRO A 186 13.25 -1.00 24.15
CA PRO A 186 13.28 -0.98 25.61
C PRO A 186 14.69 -0.95 26.23
N CYS A 187 15.75 -0.68 25.47
CA CYS A 187 17.15 -0.79 25.95
C CYS A 187 17.59 0.31 26.96
N GLY A 188 16.68 1.15 27.45
CA GLY A 188 16.95 2.18 28.48
C GLY A 188 17.85 3.35 28.08
N LYS A 189 18.57 3.28 26.96
CA LYS A 189 19.54 4.30 26.50
C LYS A 189 18.93 5.42 25.67
N ASP A 190 17.60 5.57 25.69
CA ASP A 190 16.83 6.44 24.79
C ASP A 190 17.36 6.40 23.34
N CYS A 191 17.61 5.19 22.82
CA CYS A 191 18.27 5.00 21.52
C CYS A 191 17.46 5.50 20.32
N GLY A 192 16.27 6.08 20.55
CA GLY A 192 15.40 6.66 19.52
C GLY A 192 14.90 5.65 18.47
N THR A 193 15.06 4.35 18.72
CA THR A 193 14.76 3.28 17.78
C THR A 193 13.31 2.83 17.96
N PHE A 194 12.61 2.69 16.82
CA PHE A 194 11.23 2.24 16.76
C PHE A 194 11.10 1.09 15.76
N PHE A 195 10.29 0.11 16.12
CA PHE A 195 9.95 -1.02 15.27
C PHE A 195 8.49 -0.90 14.85
N HIS A 196 8.17 -1.30 13.62
CA HIS A 196 6.76 -1.49 13.28
C HIS A 196 6.20 -2.68 14.05
N GLN A 197 4.95 -2.54 14.47
CA GLN A 197 4.14 -3.59 15.06
C GLN A 197 2.70 -3.37 14.59
N ASP A 198 2.52 -3.42 13.28
CA ASP A 198 1.25 -3.18 12.59
C ASP A 198 0.79 -4.44 11.86
N ILE A 199 -0.07 -5.21 12.53
CA ILE A 199 -0.56 -6.50 12.03
C ILE A 199 -1.39 -6.36 10.75
N PHE A 200 -2.14 -5.25 10.61
CA PHE A 200 -3.02 -5.03 9.46
C PHE A 200 -2.23 -4.70 8.19
N ARG A 201 -0.95 -4.36 8.33
CA ARG A 201 -0.02 -4.04 7.24
C ARG A 201 1.08 -5.08 7.09
N HIS A 202 0.99 -6.19 7.82
CA HIS A 202 2.02 -7.23 7.88
C HIS A 202 3.40 -6.65 8.25
N LEU A 203 3.43 -5.65 9.15
CA LEU A 203 4.67 -5.03 9.66
C LEU A 203 4.89 -5.42 11.13
N THR A 204 5.12 -6.70 11.38
CA THR A 204 5.34 -7.30 12.72
C THR A 204 6.81 -7.31 13.13
N CYS A 205 7.54 -6.25 12.78
CA CYS A 205 8.99 -6.18 12.88
C CYS A 205 9.53 -6.36 14.31
N TRP A 206 8.81 -5.90 15.33
CA TRP A 206 9.21 -6.11 16.72
C TRP A 206 9.14 -7.59 17.12
N ASN A 207 8.06 -8.28 16.75
CA ASN A 207 7.91 -9.71 17.03
C ASN A 207 8.88 -10.56 16.22
N GLU A 208 9.08 -10.24 14.94
CA GLU A 208 10.05 -10.93 14.09
C GLU A 208 11.49 -10.74 14.59
N TRP A 209 11.83 -9.52 15.03
CA TRP A 209 13.13 -9.25 15.64
C TRP A 209 13.33 -10.11 16.89
N ASN A 210 12.35 -10.21 17.79
CA ASN A 210 12.51 -10.99 19.02
C ASN A 210 12.40 -12.51 18.79
N GLY A 211 11.72 -12.95 17.73
CA GLY A 211 11.51 -14.37 17.45
C GLY A 211 10.78 -15.09 18.59
N VAL A 212 11.00 -16.41 18.70
CA VAL A 212 10.41 -17.25 19.76
C VAL A 212 11.20 -17.14 21.07
N ALA A 213 12.52 -16.99 20.98
CA ALA A 213 13.41 -16.98 22.14
C ALA A 213 13.52 -15.60 22.82
N GLY A 214 13.12 -14.53 22.14
CA GLY A 214 13.45 -13.16 22.53
C GLY A 214 14.88 -12.83 22.12
N ASN A 215 15.08 -11.73 21.41
CA ASN A 215 16.40 -11.11 21.38
C ASN A 215 16.49 -10.21 22.60
N ASP A 216 17.61 -10.26 23.32
CA ASP A 216 17.83 -9.51 24.54
C ASP A 216 18.64 -8.23 24.31
N TYR A 217 18.88 -7.84 23.05
CA TYR A 217 19.72 -6.68 22.72
C TYR A 217 19.09 -5.74 21.67
N CYS A 218 19.49 -4.47 21.74
CA CYS A 218 19.12 -3.42 20.81
C CYS A 218 19.91 -3.54 19.49
N PRO A 219 19.27 -3.62 18.31
CA PRO A 219 19.98 -3.70 17.04
C PRO A 219 20.73 -2.41 16.67
N THR A 220 20.42 -1.29 17.33
CA THR A 220 21.04 0.01 17.05
C THR A 220 22.25 0.28 17.94
N THR A 221 22.19 -0.08 19.22
CA THR A 221 23.22 0.26 20.21
C THR A 221 23.99 -0.95 20.74
N GLY A 222 23.50 -2.17 20.49
CA GLY A 222 24.02 -3.40 21.10
C GLY A 222 23.75 -3.52 22.61
N ALA A 223 23.04 -2.56 23.22
CA ALA A 223 22.73 -2.60 24.64
C ALA A 223 21.66 -3.65 24.94
N GLU A 224 21.82 -4.36 26.05
CA GLU A 224 20.83 -5.30 26.55
C GLU A 224 19.50 -4.60 26.89
N TYR A 225 18.41 -5.33 26.74
CA TYR A 225 17.09 -4.90 27.17
C TYR A 225 16.98 -4.96 28.68
N ILE A 226 16.36 -3.93 29.26
CA ILE A 226 16.07 -3.92 30.68
C ILE A 226 14.95 -4.94 30.89
N SER A 227 15.27 -6.10 31.49
CA SER A 227 14.26 -7.05 31.92
C SER A 227 13.38 -6.37 32.98
N SER A 228 12.07 -6.31 32.75
CA SER A 228 11.12 -5.73 33.71
C SER A 228 10.84 -6.65 34.92
N VAL A 229 11.71 -7.64 35.20
CA VAL A 229 11.39 -8.80 36.05
C VAL A 229 11.91 -8.68 37.50
N GLU A 230 12.39 -7.52 37.94
CA GLU A 230 12.85 -7.32 39.33
C GLU A 230 12.17 -6.14 40.04
N SER A 231 10.84 -6.05 40.00
CA SER A 231 10.06 -5.12 40.84
C SER A 231 8.90 -5.78 41.54
#